data_AF-A0A0G1QW36-F1
#
_entry.id   AF-A0A0G1QW36-F1
#
_cell.length_a   1.000
_cell.length_b   1.000
_cell.length_c   1.000
_cell.angle_alpha   90.00
_cell.angle_beta   90.00
_cell.angle_gamma   90.00
#
_symmetry.space_group_name_H-M   'P 1'
#
loop_
_entity.id
_entity.type
_entity.pdbx_description
1 polymer ?
#
loop_
_entity_poly.entity_id
_entity_poly.type
_entity_poly.pdbx_seq_one_letter_code
_entity_poly.pdbx_strand_id
1 'polypeptide(L)'
;MKNQKGFTLVELLVVIAIIAVLAGVLLVAINPVLLLAKSRDASRLEDMDALNKAISLALADDEVTLTITGTCSSCTSGSGTQAVDGTGWVKFTVPTGKTGLAKFIPALPLDPLNTGSNVYTYGATTTNYEVNAVLESADNTAKMSTDGGNASGVYEVGTSLTVL
;
A
#
# COMPACT_ATOMS: atom_id res chain seq x y z
N MET A 1 -41.69 -44.82 19.40
CA MET A 1 -40.23 -44.89 19.61
C MET A 1 -39.56 -44.48 18.31
N LYS A 2 -38.76 -43.40 18.30
CA LYS A 2 -38.07 -42.90 17.10
C LYS A 2 -36.78 -43.69 16.94
N ASN A 3 -36.65 -44.49 15.87
CA ASN A 3 -35.40 -45.19 15.56
C ASN A 3 -34.31 -44.17 15.19
N GLN A 4 -33.38 -43.96 16.10
CA GLN A 4 -32.14 -43.23 15.84
C GLN A 4 -31.25 -44.15 15.00
N LYS A 5 -31.08 -43.86 13.71
CA LYS A 5 -30.11 -44.56 12.87
C LYS A 5 -28.71 -44.06 13.25
N GLY A 6 -27.87 -44.94 13.80
CA GLY A 6 -26.46 -44.66 14.06
C GLY A 6 -25.62 -44.76 12.79
N PHE A 7 -24.54 -44.00 12.73
CA PHE A 7 -23.52 -44.13 11.67
C PHE A 7 -22.77 -45.46 11.81
N THR A 8 -22.44 -46.09 10.68
CA THR A 8 -21.55 -47.25 10.65
C THR A 8 -20.09 -46.81 10.68
N LEU A 9 -19.20 -47.67 11.21
CA LEU A 9 -17.77 -47.41 11.23
C LEU A 9 -17.17 -47.27 9.82
N VAL A 10 -17.73 -47.98 8.84
CA VAL A 10 -17.30 -47.92 7.44
C VAL A 10 -17.65 -46.55 6.83
N GLU A 11 -18.85 -46.03 7.09
CA GLU A 11 -19.24 -44.70 6.63
C GLU A 11 -18.31 -43.61 7.20
N LEU A 12 -17.96 -43.71 8.48
CA LEU A 12 -17.03 -42.75 9.08
C LEU A 12 -15.64 -42.82 8.43
N LEU A 13 -15.14 -44.01 8.13
CA LEU A 13 -13.83 -44.22 7.50
C LEU A 13 -13.79 -43.66 6.07
N VAL A 14 -14.86 -43.86 5.29
CA VAL A 14 -14.96 -43.28 3.93
C VAL A 14 -15.00 -41.76 3.99
N VAL A 15 -15.71 -41.17 4.95
CA VAL A 15 -15.80 -39.71 5.11
C VAL A 15 -14.45 -39.09 5.42
N ILE A 16 -13.69 -39.65 6.37
CA ILE A 16 -12.35 -39.11 6.68
C ILE A 16 -11.38 -39.25 5.50
N ALA A 17 -11.50 -40.32 4.70
CA ALA A 17 -10.70 -40.51 3.50
C ALA A 17 -11.02 -39.46 2.43
N ILE A 18 -12.31 -39.16 2.21
CA ILE A 18 -12.74 -38.10 1.28
C ILE A 18 -12.26 -36.73 1.77
N ILE A 19 -12.40 -36.42 3.07
CA ILE A 19 -11.93 -35.16 3.64
C ILE A 19 -10.42 -35.00 3.47
N ALA A 20 -9.63 -36.06 3.69
CA ALA A 20 -8.18 -36.02 3.51
C ALA A 20 -7.78 -35.70 2.06
N VAL A 21 -8.45 -36.31 1.08
CA VAL A 21 -8.21 -36.04 -0.35
C VAL A 21 -8.59 -34.61 -0.71
N LEU A 22 -9.78 -34.15 -0.28
CA LEU A 22 -10.24 -32.78 -0.56
C LEU A 22 -9.34 -31.72 0.09
N ALA A 23 -8.89 -31.95 1.32
CA ALA A 23 -7.96 -31.05 2.01
C ALA A 23 -6.61 -30.95 1.27
N GLY A 24 -6.09 -32.06 0.74
CA GLY A 24 -4.88 -32.08 -0.07
C GLY A 24 -5.00 -31.25 -1.35
N VAL A 25 -6.14 -31.34 -2.05
CA VAL A 25 -6.40 -30.56 -3.28
C VAL A 25 -6.49 -29.05 -3.00
N LEU A 26 -7.15 -28.68 -1.89
CA LEU A 26 -7.32 -27.26 -1.52
C LEU A 26 -5.99 -26.54 -1.24
N LEU A 27 -5.00 -27.24 -0.65
CA LEU A 27 -3.68 -26.66 -0.38
C LEU A 27 -2.87 -26.37 -1.65
N VAL A 28 -3.09 -27.12 -2.73
CA VAL A 28 -2.45 -26.86 -4.03
C VAL A 28 -3.16 -25.73 -4.79
N ALA A 29 -4.47 -25.60 -4.61
CA ALA A 29 -5.27 -24.59 -5.29
C ALA A 29 -5.12 -23.17 -4.68
N ILE A 30 -4.87 -23.07 -3.37
CA ILE A 30 -4.73 -21.78 -2.68
C ILE A 30 -3.25 -21.46 -2.55
N ASN A 31 -2.79 -20.37 -3.18
CA ASN A 31 -1.48 -19.79 -2.93
C ASN A 31 -1.60 -18.72 -1.82
N PRO A 32 -1.38 -19.04 -0.54
CA PRO A 32 -1.58 -18.11 0.58
C PRO A 32 -0.64 -16.90 0.50
N VAL A 33 0.58 -17.09 -0.05
CA VAL A 33 1.56 -16.00 -0.21
C VAL A 33 1.03 -14.95 -1.18
N LEU A 34 0.46 -15.38 -2.31
CA LEU A 34 -0.16 -14.47 -3.28
C LEU A 34 -1.37 -13.74 -2.68
N LEU A 35 -2.21 -14.42 -1.89
CA LEU A 35 -3.36 -13.78 -1.25
C LEU A 35 -2.93 -12.68 -0.26
N LEU A 36 -1.88 -12.93 0.53
CA LEU A 36 -1.33 -11.93 1.44
C LEU A 36 -0.69 -10.76 0.67
N ALA A 37 0.02 -11.02 -0.43
CA ALA A 37 0.57 -9.98 -1.30
C ALA A 37 -0.55 -9.09 -1.87
N LYS A 38 -1.64 -9.69 -2.37
CA LYS A 38 -2.83 -8.95 -2.86
C LYS A 38 -3.47 -8.09 -1.77
N SER A 39 -3.56 -8.62 -0.55
CA SER A 39 -4.09 -7.87 0.59
C SER A 39 -3.23 -6.65 0.92
N ARG A 40 -1.90 -6.80 0.95
CA ARG A 40 -0.99 -5.67 1.21
C ARG A 40 -1.00 -4.66 0.07
N ASP A 41 -1.04 -5.11 -1.17
CA ASP A 41 -1.16 -4.23 -2.34
C ASP A 41 -2.46 -3.41 -2.31
N ALA A 42 -3.58 -4.00 -1.84
CA ALA A 42 -4.82 -3.24 -1.66
C ALA A 42 -4.63 -2.11 -0.64
N SER A 43 -3.97 -2.38 0.50
CA SER A 43 -3.61 -1.33 1.47
C SER A 43 -2.67 -0.28 0.89
N ARG A 44 -1.67 -0.67 0.10
CA ARG A 44 -0.77 0.29 -0.59
C ARG A 44 -1.52 1.20 -1.53
N LEU A 45 -2.41 0.65 -2.34
CA LEU A 45 -3.22 1.44 -3.28
C LEU A 45 -4.14 2.42 -2.55
N GLU A 46 -4.74 2.01 -1.43
CA GLU A 46 -5.57 2.88 -0.58
C GLU A 46 -4.73 4.00 0.06
N ASP A 47 -3.58 3.66 0.64
CA ASP A 47 -2.65 4.63 1.24
C ASP A 47 -2.19 5.66 0.21
N MET A 48 -1.84 5.21 -1.00
CA MET A 48 -1.38 6.08 -2.08
C MET A 48 -2.48 7.00 -2.60
N ASP A 49 -3.72 6.50 -2.76
CA ASP A 49 -4.86 7.35 -3.14
C ASP A 49 -5.16 8.39 -2.06
N ALA A 50 -5.20 7.97 -0.79
CA ALA A 50 -5.45 8.85 0.35
C ALA A 50 -4.37 9.93 0.48
N LEU A 51 -3.10 9.55 0.37
CA LEU A 51 -1.98 10.48 0.45
C LEU A 51 -1.94 11.45 -0.74
N ASN A 52 -2.11 10.94 -1.96
CA ASN A 52 -2.15 11.78 -3.17
C ASN A 52 -3.27 12.82 -3.08
N LYS A 53 -4.46 12.39 -2.66
CA LYS A 53 -5.59 13.28 -2.45
C LYS A 53 -5.32 14.31 -1.35
N ALA A 54 -4.74 13.90 -0.22
CA ALA A 54 -4.42 14.80 0.89
C ALA A 54 -3.41 15.88 0.48
N ILE A 55 -2.33 15.51 -0.22
CA ILE A 55 -1.32 16.47 -0.69
C ILE A 55 -1.94 17.40 -1.75
N SER A 56 -2.68 16.86 -2.71
CA SER A 56 -3.35 17.67 -3.74
C SER A 56 -4.32 18.70 -3.16
N LEU A 57 -5.13 18.31 -2.17
CA LEU A 57 -6.04 19.23 -1.48
C LEU A 57 -5.28 20.26 -0.63
N ALA A 58 -4.21 19.85 0.05
CA ALA A 58 -3.39 20.75 0.84
C ALA A 58 -2.71 21.82 -0.01
N LEU A 59 -2.28 21.47 -1.23
CA LEU A 59 -1.73 22.42 -2.19
C LEU A 59 -2.82 23.35 -2.73
N ALA A 60 -4.02 22.82 -3.04
CA ALA A 60 -5.13 23.62 -3.54
C ALA A 60 -5.66 24.65 -2.52
N ASP A 61 -5.61 24.32 -1.22
CA ASP A 61 -6.02 25.19 -0.11
C ASP A 61 -4.89 26.13 0.40
N ASP A 62 -3.72 26.13 -0.24
CA ASP A 62 -2.51 26.83 0.22
C ASP A 62 -2.13 26.47 1.68
N GLU A 63 -2.41 25.23 2.12
CA GLU A 63 -2.07 24.74 3.47
C GLU A 63 -0.60 24.33 3.56
N VAL A 64 0.03 23.98 2.44
CA VAL A 64 1.43 23.54 2.37
C VAL A 64 2.15 24.15 1.18
N THR A 65 3.46 24.33 1.31
CA THR A 65 4.36 24.64 0.18
C THR A 65 5.38 23.52 0.07
N LEU A 66 5.53 22.93 -1.13
CA LEU A 66 6.44 21.82 -1.35
C LEU A 66 7.90 22.23 -1.10
N THR A 67 8.66 21.32 -0.49
CA THR A 67 10.10 21.46 -0.31
C THR A 67 10.81 20.56 -1.30
N ILE A 68 11.72 21.12 -2.09
CA ILE A 68 12.52 20.35 -3.06
C ILE A 68 13.27 19.24 -2.31
N THR A 69 13.11 17.99 -2.75
CA THR A 69 13.68 16.84 -2.04
C THR A 69 15.06 16.43 -2.55
N GLY A 70 15.37 16.58 -3.84
CA GLY A 70 16.69 16.19 -4.40
C GLY A 70 17.15 14.82 -3.89
N THR A 71 18.33 14.74 -3.28
CA THR A 71 18.88 13.51 -2.67
C THR A 71 18.44 13.29 -1.21
N CYS A 72 17.15 13.44 -0.91
CA CYS A 72 16.61 13.33 0.45
C CYS A 72 16.58 11.86 0.93
N SER A 73 17.46 11.51 1.87
CA SER A 73 17.53 10.15 2.45
C SER A 73 16.40 9.82 3.43
N SER A 74 15.70 10.83 3.96
CA SER A 74 14.54 10.67 4.85
C SER A 74 13.21 10.71 4.13
N CYS A 75 13.19 10.84 2.79
CA CYS A 75 11.98 10.93 1.99
C CYS A 75 11.44 9.54 1.63
N THR A 76 11.41 8.66 2.62
CA THR A 76 10.85 7.32 2.52
C THR A 76 10.25 6.90 3.85
N SER A 77 9.17 6.12 3.81
CA SER A 77 8.51 5.58 5.01
C SER A 77 9.42 4.67 5.84
N GLY A 78 10.49 4.12 5.23
CA GLY A 78 11.45 3.25 5.91
C GLY A 78 12.44 3.99 6.83
N SER A 79 12.66 5.29 6.62
CA SER A 79 13.65 6.08 7.38
C SER A 79 13.09 7.36 7.98
N GLY A 80 12.06 7.95 7.37
CA GLY A 80 11.39 9.14 7.88
C GLY A 80 10.27 8.80 8.86
N THR A 81 9.78 9.82 9.57
CA THR A 81 8.69 9.67 10.55
C THR A 81 7.32 9.83 9.87
N GLN A 82 6.26 9.43 10.56
CA GLN A 82 4.87 9.60 10.10
C GLN A 82 4.31 11.01 10.37
N ALA A 83 5.17 11.98 10.72
CA ALA A 83 4.74 13.33 11.08
C ALA A 83 4.15 14.08 9.88
N VAL A 84 3.07 14.82 10.13
CA VAL A 84 2.32 15.60 9.12
C VAL A 84 2.53 17.11 9.28
N ASP A 85 3.68 17.50 9.82
CA ASP A 85 4.10 18.89 10.08
C ASP A 85 5.25 19.35 9.16
N GLY A 86 5.59 18.53 8.15
CA GLY A 86 6.70 18.76 7.21
C GLY A 86 8.03 18.13 7.65
N THR A 87 8.12 17.60 8.88
CA THR A 87 9.33 16.89 9.36
C THR A 87 9.34 15.40 9.02
N GLY A 88 8.18 14.83 8.67
CA GLY A 88 8.01 13.44 8.25
C GLY A 88 8.66 13.09 6.92
N TRP A 89 8.35 11.91 6.39
CA TRP A 89 8.94 11.45 5.12
C TRP A 89 8.39 12.19 3.88
N VAL A 90 7.28 12.92 4.02
CA VAL A 90 6.78 13.87 3.01
C VAL A 90 7.25 15.28 3.40
N LYS A 91 8.00 15.95 2.51
CA LYS A 91 8.64 17.25 2.79
C LYS A 91 7.85 18.42 2.23
N PHE A 92 7.51 19.35 3.11
CA PHE A 92 6.83 20.61 2.83
C PHE A 92 7.04 21.59 3.99
N THR A 93 6.64 22.84 3.80
CA THR A 93 6.52 23.85 4.87
C THR A 93 5.06 24.25 5.06
N VAL A 94 4.68 24.60 6.28
CA VAL A 94 3.34 25.11 6.61
C VAL A 94 3.38 26.64 6.64
N PRO A 95 2.63 27.35 5.78
CA PRO A 95 2.55 28.80 5.83
C PRO A 95 1.96 29.31 7.15
N THR A 96 2.28 30.54 7.54
CA THR A 96 1.81 31.15 8.79
C THR A 96 0.27 31.16 8.84
N GLY A 97 -0.29 30.64 9.94
CA GLY A 97 -1.74 30.58 10.16
C GLY A 97 -2.45 29.41 9.48
N LYS A 98 -1.71 28.52 8.81
CA LYS A 98 -2.22 27.27 8.24
C LYS A 98 -2.05 26.10 9.20
N THR A 99 -2.82 25.04 8.99
CA THR A 99 -2.73 23.79 9.77
C THR A 99 -1.81 22.79 9.08
N GLY A 100 -1.62 22.93 7.76
CA GLY A 100 -0.79 22.02 6.98
C GLY A 100 -1.49 20.71 6.67
N LEU A 101 -0.70 19.65 6.44
CA LEU A 101 -1.22 18.36 6.00
C LEU A 101 -2.08 17.66 7.06
N ALA A 102 -1.88 18.00 8.35
CA ALA A 102 -2.69 17.51 9.48
C ALA A 102 -4.20 17.77 9.34
N LYS A 103 -4.61 18.74 8.49
CA LYS A 103 -6.01 19.01 8.15
C LYS A 103 -6.66 17.89 7.34
N PHE A 104 -5.87 17.13 6.57
CA PHE A 104 -6.37 16.16 5.59
C PHE A 104 -6.03 14.71 5.94
N ILE A 105 -4.94 14.47 6.67
CA ILE A 105 -4.54 13.13 7.10
C ILE A 105 -3.92 13.19 8.51
N PRO A 106 -4.24 12.23 9.41
CA PRO A 106 -3.76 12.28 10.79
C PRO A 106 -2.29 11.87 10.95
N ALA A 107 -1.76 11.07 10.03
CA ALA A 107 -0.38 10.59 10.00
C ALA A 107 0.00 10.18 8.57
N LEU A 108 1.27 10.30 8.20
CA LEU A 108 1.74 9.74 6.93
C LEU A 108 1.72 8.21 7.01
N PRO A 109 1.26 7.49 5.97
CA PRO A 109 1.17 6.04 6.02
C PRO A 109 2.55 5.38 6.04
N LEU A 110 2.58 4.11 6.47
CA LEU A 110 3.73 3.22 6.34
C LEU A 110 3.33 2.02 5.48
N ASP A 111 4.24 1.58 4.61
CA ASP A 111 4.05 0.34 3.87
C ASP A 111 3.78 -0.82 4.85
N PRO A 112 2.86 -1.76 4.56
CA PRO A 112 2.55 -2.87 5.47
C PRO A 112 3.77 -3.73 5.87
N LEU A 113 4.82 -3.78 5.05
CA LEU A 113 6.09 -4.45 5.35
C LEU A 113 7.16 -3.46 5.84
N ASN A 114 7.15 -2.23 5.32
CA ASN A 114 8.08 -1.13 5.62
C ASN A 114 9.56 -1.56 5.72
N THR A 115 10.03 -2.36 4.76
CA THR A 115 11.38 -2.93 4.77
C THR A 115 11.88 -3.19 3.35
N GLY A 116 13.18 -3.04 3.13
CA GLY A 116 13.81 -3.18 1.82
C GLY A 116 13.16 -2.23 0.81
N SER A 117 12.72 -2.76 -0.34
CA SER A 117 12.02 -2.00 -1.38
C SER A 117 10.53 -1.80 -1.12
N ASN A 118 9.95 -2.45 -0.09
CA ASN A 118 8.54 -2.30 0.27
C ASN A 118 8.40 -1.13 1.24
N VAL A 119 8.56 0.07 0.70
CA VAL A 119 8.45 1.36 1.40
C VAL A 119 7.80 2.36 0.45
N TYR A 120 7.14 3.38 0.99
CA TYR A 120 6.77 4.55 0.20
C TYR A 120 7.97 5.46 0.02
N THR A 121 8.12 6.07 -1.15
CA THR A 121 9.15 7.07 -1.43
C THR A 121 8.50 8.34 -1.97
N TYR A 122 9.10 9.49 -1.65
CA TYR A 122 8.53 10.80 -1.99
C TYR A 122 9.57 11.70 -2.65
N GLY A 123 9.18 12.31 -3.76
CA GLY A 123 9.94 13.32 -4.47
C GLY A 123 9.14 14.60 -4.62
N ALA A 124 9.80 15.75 -4.51
CA ALA A 124 9.17 17.03 -4.86
C ALA A 124 10.14 18.02 -5.50
N THR A 125 9.57 18.83 -6.38
CA THR A 125 10.11 20.08 -6.91
C THR A 125 9.37 21.25 -6.23
N THR A 126 9.50 22.47 -6.75
CA THR A 126 8.75 23.63 -6.23
C THR A 126 7.25 23.55 -6.46
N THR A 127 6.80 22.81 -7.48
CA THR A 127 5.38 22.77 -7.90
C THR A 127 4.83 21.37 -8.06
N ASN A 128 5.70 20.39 -8.30
CA ASN A 128 5.29 19.01 -8.54
C ASN A 128 5.81 18.07 -7.46
N TYR A 129 5.05 17.03 -7.17
CA TYR A 129 5.47 15.93 -6.33
C TYR A 129 5.12 14.58 -6.95
N GLU A 130 5.77 13.55 -6.43
CA GLU A 130 5.61 12.16 -6.78
C GLU A 130 5.73 11.28 -5.53
N VAL A 131 4.91 10.24 -5.46
CA VAL A 131 4.94 9.20 -4.45
C VAL A 131 4.97 7.84 -5.14
N ASN A 132 5.96 7.02 -4.80
CA ASN A 132 6.13 5.69 -5.41
C ASN A 132 5.99 4.59 -4.37
N ALA A 133 5.42 3.45 -4.79
CA ALA A 133 5.38 2.20 -4.02
C ALA A 133 5.59 0.99 -4.92
N VAL A 134 6.22 -0.07 -4.41
CA VAL A 134 6.31 -1.36 -5.12
C VAL A 134 5.06 -2.19 -4.78
N LEU A 135 4.37 -2.69 -5.80
CA LEU A 135 3.28 -3.67 -5.65
C LEU A 135 3.83 -5.09 -5.81
N GLU A 136 3.50 -5.97 -4.87
CA GLU A 136 4.09 -7.31 -4.77
C GLU A 136 3.44 -8.33 -5.73
N SER A 137 2.13 -8.22 -5.95
CA SER A 137 1.38 -9.17 -6.76
C SER A 137 1.71 -9.00 -8.24
N ALA A 138 2.03 -10.11 -8.92
CA ALA A 138 2.24 -10.11 -10.37
C ALA A 138 1.03 -9.56 -11.15
N ASP A 139 -0.18 -9.66 -10.60
CA ASP A 139 -1.40 -9.09 -11.18
C ASP A 139 -1.36 -7.56 -11.28
N ASN A 140 -0.51 -6.90 -10.48
CA ASN A 140 -0.35 -5.44 -10.46
C ASN A 140 0.84 -4.95 -11.30
N THR A 141 1.57 -5.84 -11.98
CA THR A 141 2.70 -5.46 -12.87
C THR A 141 2.26 -4.50 -13.98
N ALA A 142 1.07 -4.72 -14.56
CA ALA A 142 0.50 -3.81 -15.54
C ALA A 142 0.23 -2.43 -14.94
N LYS A 143 -0.27 -2.35 -13.69
CA LYS A 143 -0.53 -1.07 -13.03
C LYS A 143 0.74 -0.23 -12.87
N MET A 144 1.85 -0.85 -12.48
CA MET A 144 3.15 -0.19 -12.33
C MET A 144 3.79 0.20 -13.68
N SER A 145 3.54 -0.57 -14.73
CA SER A 145 4.16 -0.30 -16.05
C SER A 145 3.34 0.62 -16.94
N THR A 146 2.08 0.91 -16.59
CA THR A 146 1.16 1.73 -17.39
C THR A 146 0.46 2.84 -16.60
N ASP A 147 1.00 3.24 -15.45
CA ASP A 147 0.49 4.38 -14.67
C ASP A 147 0.88 5.74 -15.27
N GLY A 148 1.80 5.75 -16.23
CA GLY A 148 2.18 6.93 -17.00
C GLY A 148 3.42 7.65 -16.47
N GLY A 149 4.12 7.07 -15.50
CA GLY A 149 5.38 7.60 -15.00
C GLY A 149 6.62 7.04 -15.68
N ASN A 150 7.78 7.27 -15.05
CA ASN A 150 9.09 6.97 -15.61
C ASN A 150 9.70 5.65 -15.11
N ALA A 151 9.11 4.99 -14.10
CA ALA A 151 9.67 3.76 -13.54
C ALA A 151 8.67 2.60 -13.50
N SER A 152 8.76 1.70 -14.49
CA SER A 152 7.84 0.57 -14.68
C SER A 152 7.80 -0.49 -13.56
N GLY A 153 8.66 -0.38 -12.54
CA GLY A 153 8.77 -1.31 -11.42
C GLY A 153 8.12 -0.82 -10.13
N VAL A 154 7.54 0.38 -10.15
CA VAL A 154 6.83 1.00 -9.04
C VAL A 154 5.50 1.54 -9.55
N TYR A 155 4.54 1.66 -8.65
CA TYR A 155 3.32 2.41 -8.91
C TYR A 155 3.55 3.85 -8.48
N GLU A 156 3.21 4.79 -9.36
CA GLU A 156 3.58 6.21 -9.24
C GLU A 156 2.31 7.08 -9.19
N VAL A 157 2.20 7.96 -8.20
CA VAL A 157 1.12 8.95 -8.10
C VAL A 157 1.66 10.33 -7.75
N GLY A 158 0.99 11.38 -8.20
CA GLY A 158 1.37 12.76 -7.91
C GLY A 158 0.96 13.72 -9.00
N THR A 159 1.51 14.93 -8.95
CA THR A 159 1.29 15.95 -9.98
C THR A 159 2.28 15.85 -11.14
N SER A 160 3.41 15.16 -10.95
CA SER A 160 4.32 14.74 -12.01
C SER A 160 4.94 13.41 -11.62
N LEU A 161 4.95 12.44 -12.54
CA LEU A 161 5.46 11.08 -12.30
C LEU A 161 6.87 10.89 -12.89
N THR A 162 7.70 11.92 -12.74
CA THR A 162 9.07 11.96 -13.28
C THR A 162 10.02 12.76 -12.38
N VAL A 163 9.62 13.00 -11.14
CA VAL A 163 10.37 13.71 -10.11
C VAL A 163 11.40 12.78 -9.46
N LEU A 164 11.05 11.50 -9.27
CA LEU A 164 11.93 10.46 -8.73
C LEU A 164 12.69 9.70 -9.81
#